data_AF-A0A9P5PJC2-F1
#
_entry.id   AF-A0A9P5PJC2-F1
#
_cell.length_a   1.000
_cell.length_b   1.000
_cell.length_c   1.000
_cell.angle_alpha   90.00
_cell.angle_beta   90.00
_cell.angle_gamma   90.00
#
_symmetry.space_group_name_H-M   'P 1'
#
loop_
_entity.id
_entity.type
_entity.pdbx_description
1 polymer ?
#
loop_
_entity_poly.entity_id
_entity_poly.type
_entity_poly.pdbx_seq_one_letter_code
_entity_poly.pdbx_strand_id
1 'polypeptide(L)'
;MKSSSVSSPNVENTEEVRWHHVLDPSLIAHSHINPLSSSFLHPTQATLARKDPNSNEEFLWTSRNQRKNRHIKYTPNTKSRHGSSLLVGLGHMVRIEYWNVSWWLTLNVIQAFTLGSVVWVINGFYSFLPFVDSSFANSVSGIGWSAWVGATIFEFGAILGVLEAWNRGDTANFGWGVSRALGYKDDNDTEAQGNTEFDRDAPGSSNNSVQAKTKLVRKRKWMWYSTDPKYWHELGFLAAFVQFWAATIFWISGFTALPEIQNTISTETGVQDGTFWTPQVVGGTGFIISSTLLILETQKKWYIPNLLSLGWQIAIWNFIGAVGFTLCGALGYASATSTKAAYQSSLCTFWGGWAFLIGSVLQWYEAVNSV
;
A
#
# COMPACT_ATOMS: atom_id res chain seq x y z
N MET A 1 7.12 -44.36 -47.24
CA MET A 1 7.33 -42.92 -47.48
C MET A 1 6.01 -42.28 -47.89
N LYS A 2 5.32 -41.63 -46.95
CA LYS A 2 4.44 -40.46 -47.19
C LYS A 2 4.19 -39.82 -45.83
N SER A 3 4.80 -38.64 -45.69
CA SER A 3 4.90 -37.81 -44.50
C SER A 3 3.52 -37.26 -44.12
N SER A 4 3.17 -37.42 -42.84
CA SER A 4 2.06 -36.75 -42.18
C SER A 4 2.42 -35.30 -41.91
N SER A 5 1.74 -34.36 -42.59
CA SER A 5 1.79 -32.94 -42.30
C SER A 5 1.09 -32.67 -40.96
N VAL A 6 1.87 -32.54 -39.89
CA VAL A 6 1.41 -31.98 -38.63
C VAL A 6 1.32 -30.46 -38.80
N SER A 7 0.10 -29.96 -38.80
CA SER A 7 -0.24 -28.54 -38.77
C SER A 7 0.41 -27.87 -37.55
N SER A 8 1.19 -26.83 -37.81
CA SER A 8 1.67 -25.89 -36.80
C SER A 8 0.48 -25.30 -36.03
N PRO A 9 0.46 -25.30 -34.68
CA PRO A 9 -0.55 -24.56 -33.96
C PRO A 9 -0.27 -23.07 -34.17
N ASN A 10 -1.30 -22.39 -34.67
CA ASN A 10 -1.35 -20.95 -34.83
C ASN A 10 -0.88 -20.25 -33.55
N VAL A 11 0.11 -19.37 -33.71
CA VAL A 11 0.42 -18.33 -32.73
C VAL A 11 -0.76 -17.36 -32.78
N GLU A 12 -1.78 -17.63 -31.97
CA GLU A 12 -2.83 -16.66 -31.67
C GLU A 12 -2.15 -15.41 -31.08
N ASN A 13 -2.47 -14.26 -31.66
CA ASN A 13 -2.09 -12.93 -31.19
C ASN A 13 -2.38 -12.81 -29.68
N THR A 14 -1.38 -13.04 -28.84
CA THR A 14 -1.40 -12.55 -27.46
C THR A 14 -1.36 -11.03 -27.55
N GLU A 15 -2.47 -10.37 -27.22
CA GLU A 15 -2.45 -8.93 -26.90
C GLU A 15 -1.20 -8.67 -26.04
N GLU A 16 -0.30 -7.79 -26.51
CA GLU A 16 0.95 -7.52 -25.80
C GLU A 16 0.63 -7.06 -24.38
N VAL A 17 0.77 -7.99 -23.42
CA VAL A 17 0.52 -7.70 -22.01
C VAL A 17 1.56 -6.69 -21.57
N ARG A 18 1.10 -5.50 -21.15
CA ARG A 18 1.97 -4.41 -20.71
C ARG A 18 2.66 -4.79 -19.40
N TRP A 19 3.88 -5.32 -19.52
CA TRP A 19 4.76 -5.71 -18.42
C TRP A 19 6.03 -4.86 -18.45
N HIS A 20 6.32 -4.17 -17.35
CA HIS A 20 7.44 -3.21 -17.27
C HIS A 20 8.54 -3.63 -16.29
N HIS A 21 8.34 -4.72 -15.53
CA HIS A 21 9.35 -5.22 -14.61
C HIS A 21 10.41 -6.04 -15.35
N VAL A 22 11.68 -5.74 -15.10
CA VAL A 22 12.77 -6.57 -15.62
C VAL A 22 12.76 -7.90 -14.85
N LEU A 23 12.47 -8.99 -15.56
CA LEU A 23 12.54 -10.35 -15.05
C LEU A 23 14.01 -10.81 -14.98
N ASP A 24 14.33 -11.68 -14.02
CA ASP A 24 15.64 -12.34 -14.04
C ASP A 24 15.74 -13.25 -15.28
N PRO A 25 16.88 -13.30 -15.99
CA PRO A 25 17.09 -14.18 -17.14
C PRO A 25 16.71 -15.66 -16.94
N SER A 26 16.67 -16.14 -15.70
CA SER A 26 16.27 -17.51 -15.35
C SER A 26 14.76 -17.72 -15.21
N LEU A 27 13.93 -16.68 -15.33
CA LEU A 27 12.48 -16.71 -15.10
C LEU A 27 11.70 -16.33 -16.37
N ILE A 28 10.57 -17.00 -16.58
CA ILE A 28 9.59 -16.72 -17.64
C ILE A 28 8.23 -16.49 -16.99
N ALA A 29 7.50 -15.47 -17.45
CA ALA A 29 6.11 -15.28 -17.04
C ALA A 29 5.19 -16.23 -17.81
N HIS A 30 4.49 -17.12 -17.09
CA HIS A 30 3.58 -18.12 -17.68
C HIS A 30 2.14 -17.62 -17.80
N SER A 31 1.68 -16.80 -16.85
CA SER A 31 0.34 -16.23 -16.91
C SER A 31 0.29 -14.86 -16.23
N HIS A 32 -0.55 -13.98 -16.76
CA HIS A 32 -0.81 -12.66 -16.23
C HIS A 32 -2.31 -12.53 -15.94
N ILE A 33 -2.65 -11.98 -14.78
CA ILE A 33 -4.03 -11.73 -14.39
C ILE A 33 -4.19 -10.23 -14.19
N ASN A 34 -5.19 -9.68 -14.86
CA ASN A 34 -5.67 -8.31 -14.65
C ASN A 34 -7.16 -8.38 -14.28
N PRO A 35 -7.57 -7.83 -13.13
CA PRO A 35 -8.95 -7.91 -12.65
C PRO A 35 -9.96 -7.24 -13.60
N LEU A 36 -9.53 -6.26 -14.39
CA LEU A 36 -10.37 -5.50 -15.32
C LEU A 36 -10.20 -5.94 -16.78
N SER A 37 -9.34 -6.94 -17.06
CA SER A 37 -9.06 -7.45 -18.42
C SER A 37 -8.72 -6.38 -19.48
N SER A 38 -8.29 -5.19 -19.05
CA SER A 38 -7.99 -4.05 -19.91
C SER A 38 -6.49 -3.97 -20.17
N SER A 39 -6.11 -3.79 -21.44
CA SER A 39 -4.72 -3.60 -21.89
C SER A 39 -4.07 -2.31 -21.35
N PHE A 40 -4.87 -1.39 -20.79
CA PHE A 40 -4.39 -0.15 -20.19
C PHE A 40 -3.68 -0.39 -18.86
N LEU A 41 -4.12 -1.37 -18.06
CA LEU A 41 -3.60 -1.59 -16.70
C LEU A 41 -2.54 -2.69 -16.68
N HIS A 42 -1.50 -2.50 -15.87
CA HIS A 42 -0.52 -3.53 -15.60
C HIS A 42 -1.16 -4.72 -14.85
N PRO A 43 -0.71 -5.96 -15.10
CA PRO A 43 -1.25 -7.12 -14.42
C PRO A 43 -0.99 -7.03 -12.91
N THR A 44 -1.97 -7.43 -12.12
CA THR A 44 -1.90 -7.39 -10.65
C THR A 44 -1.31 -8.66 -10.06
N GLN A 45 -1.41 -9.78 -10.79
CA GLN A 45 -0.83 -11.07 -10.43
C GLN A 45 -0.16 -11.70 -11.65
N ALA A 46 0.95 -12.40 -11.45
CA ALA A 46 1.61 -13.17 -12.48
C ALA A 46 2.22 -14.44 -11.88
N THR A 47 2.14 -15.55 -12.60
CA THR A 47 2.89 -16.76 -12.24
C THR A 47 4.19 -16.77 -13.03
N LEU A 48 5.31 -16.72 -12.32
CA LEU A 48 6.66 -16.77 -12.89
C LEU A 48 7.20 -18.19 -12.69
N ALA A 49 7.61 -18.87 -13.77
CA ALA A 49 8.27 -20.17 -13.68
C ALA A 49 9.74 -20.05 -14.03
N ARG A 50 10.55 -20.98 -13.53
CA ARG A 50 11.96 -21.09 -13.91
C ARG A 50 12.06 -21.64 -15.35
N LYS A 51 13.00 -21.10 -16.12
CA LYS A 51 13.27 -21.49 -17.51
C LYS A 51 13.88 -22.90 -17.65
N ASP A 52 14.21 -23.55 -16.54
CA ASP A 52 14.84 -24.87 -16.50
C ASP A 52 13.77 -25.97 -16.71
N PRO A 53 13.89 -26.82 -17.74
CA PRO A 53 12.88 -27.83 -18.08
C PRO A 53 12.65 -28.91 -17.01
N ASN A 54 13.52 -29.00 -15.99
CA ASN A 54 13.42 -29.99 -14.91
C ASN A 54 12.86 -29.43 -13.58
N SER A 55 12.54 -28.13 -13.50
CA SER A 55 11.99 -27.53 -12.28
C SER A 55 10.52 -27.16 -12.45
N ASN A 56 9.64 -27.78 -11.66
CA ASN A 56 8.22 -27.40 -11.57
C ASN A 56 7.97 -26.29 -10.53
N GLU A 57 8.99 -25.49 -10.22
CA GLU A 57 8.85 -24.41 -9.24
C GLU A 57 8.17 -23.19 -9.89
N GLU A 58 6.92 -22.97 -9.51
CA GLU A 58 6.15 -21.77 -9.86
C GLU A 58 6.20 -20.76 -8.72
N PHE A 59 6.56 -19.52 -9.05
CA PHE A 59 6.57 -18.39 -8.14
C PHE A 59 5.39 -17.47 -8.43
N LEU A 60 4.52 -17.30 -7.44
CA LEU A 60 3.42 -16.33 -7.52
C LEU A 60 3.95 -14.92 -7.25
N TRP A 61 3.86 -14.06 -8.26
CA TRP A 61 4.12 -12.63 -8.16
C TRP A 61 2.79 -11.87 -8.00
N THR A 62 2.77 -10.88 -7.12
CA THR A 62 1.65 -9.95 -7.00
C THR A 62 2.17 -8.52 -6.92
N SER A 63 1.49 -7.60 -7.60
CA SER A 63 1.78 -6.16 -7.60
C SER A 63 1.85 -5.59 -6.18
N ARG A 64 0.93 -5.98 -5.29
CA ARG A 64 0.94 -5.60 -3.87
C ARG A 64 2.19 -6.07 -3.14
N ASN A 65 2.58 -7.34 -3.27
CA ASN A 65 3.75 -7.87 -2.58
C ASN A 65 5.04 -7.23 -3.10
N GLN A 66 5.11 -6.95 -4.40
CA GLN A 66 6.22 -6.24 -5.02
C GLN A 66 6.34 -4.80 -4.50
N ARG A 67 5.23 -4.05 -4.51
CA ARG A 67 5.17 -2.66 -4.02
C ARG A 67 5.56 -2.57 -2.54
N LYS A 68 5.12 -3.54 -1.73
CA LYS A 68 5.44 -3.63 -0.30
C LYS A 68 6.80 -4.31 0.00
N ASN A 69 7.61 -4.64 -1.01
CA ASN A 69 8.90 -5.35 -0.90
C ASN A 69 8.84 -6.66 -0.06
N ARG A 70 7.78 -7.46 -0.22
CA ARG A 70 7.48 -8.61 0.63
C ARG A 70 7.98 -9.96 0.13
N HIS A 71 8.65 -10.01 -1.01
CA HIS A 71 9.22 -11.27 -1.51
C HIS A 71 10.52 -11.69 -0.79
N ILE A 72 10.99 -10.90 0.19
CA ILE A 72 12.19 -11.18 1.00
C ILE A 72 11.79 -12.02 2.22
N LYS A 73 11.95 -13.34 2.10
CA LYS A 73 11.59 -14.32 3.16
C LYS A 73 12.56 -14.36 4.35
N TYR A 74 13.80 -13.89 4.18
CA TYR A 74 14.87 -14.01 5.18
C TYR A 74 15.44 -12.65 5.54
N THR A 75 15.64 -12.42 6.84
CA THR A 75 16.48 -11.31 7.33
C THR A 75 17.96 -11.63 7.09
N PRO A 76 18.86 -10.61 7.06
CA PRO A 76 20.31 -10.84 6.96
C PRO A 76 20.84 -11.82 8.00
N ASN A 77 20.15 -11.91 9.15
CA ASN A 77 20.50 -12.80 10.26
C ASN A 77 19.71 -14.14 10.24
N THR A 78 19.46 -14.69 9.03
CA THR A 78 18.86 -16.01 8.72
C THR A 78 17.51 -16.39 9.37
N LYS A 79 16.87 -15.54 10.17
CA LYS A 79 15.55 -15.82 10.76
C LYS A 79 14.43 -15.50 9.76
N SER A 80 13.53 -16.47 9.59
CA SER A 80 12.29 -16.30 8.84
C SER A 80 11.41 -15.23 9.49
N ARG A 81 10.83 -14.33 8.67
CA ARG A 81 9.80 -13.37 9.11
C ARG A 81 8.41 -13.99 9.22
N HIS A 82 8.24 -15.22 8.72
CA HIS A 82 6.98 -15.92 8.77
C HIS A 82 6.67 -16.39 10.20
N GLY A 83 5.63 -15.80 10.81
CA GLY A 83 5.06 -16.31 12.05
C GLY A 83 4.17 -17.52 11.76
N SER A 84 4.60 -18.72 12.14
CA SER A 84 3.79 -19.94 11.99
C SER A 84 2.57 -19.99 12.93
N SER A 85 2.50 -19.09 13.91
CA SER A 85 1.40 -18.97 14.87
C SER A 85 1.00 -17.51 15.06
N LEU A 86 -0.29 -17.28 15.33
CA LEU A 86 -0.84 -15.94 15.59
C LEU A 86 -0.11 -15.21 16.72
N LEU A 87 0.27 -15.92 17.79
CA LEU A 87 1.00 -15.34 18.92
C LEU A 87 2.41 -14.90 18.54
N VAL A 88 3.09 -15.69 17.70
CA VAL A 88 4.42 -15.32 17.17
C VAL A 88 4.28 -14.08 16.29
N GLY A 89 3.23 -14.02 15.47
CA GLY A 89 2.98 -12.88 14.61
C GLY A 89 2.60 -11.60 15.35
N LEU A 90 1.85 -11.71 16.46
CA LEU A 90 1.59 -10.59 17.37
C LEU A 90 2.87 -10.15 18.09
N GLY A 91 3.73 -11.08 18.50
CA GLY A 91 5.02 -10.76 19.11
C GLY A 91 5.96 -10.00 18.18
N HIS A 92 5.85 -10.22 16.86
CA HIS A 92 6.59 -9.43 15.88
C HIS A 92 6.09 -7.98 15.78
N MET A 93 4.84 -7.66 16.15
CA MET A 93 4.32 -6.28 16.07
C MET A 93 5.03 -5.32 17.03
N VAL A 94 5.67 -5.87 18.06
CA VAL A 94 6.45 -5.12 19.07
C VAL A 94 7.95 -5.06 18.70
N ARG A 95 8.40 -5.83 17.70
CA ARG A 95 9.83 -5.86 17.33
C ARG A 95 10.21 -4.66 16.47
N ILE A 96 11.30 -3.99 16.87
CA ILE A 96 11.89 -2.89 16.11
C ILE A 96 13.09 -3.38 15.31
N GLU A 97 13.06 -3.22 13.98
CA GLU A 97 14.17 -3.52 13.08
C GLU A 97 14.85 -2.23 12.59
N TYR A 98 15.89 -1.79 13.29
CA TYR A 98 16.55 -0.50 13.01
C TYR A 98 17.39 -0.47 11.72
N TRP A 99 17.69 -1.62 11.11
CA TRP A 99 18.63 -1.79 10.00
C TRP A 99 18.02 -1.64 8.59
N ASN A 100 16.70 -1.52 8.46
CA ASN A 100 16.03 -1.43 7.15
C ASN A 100 15.29 -0.10 7.00
N VAL A 101 15.84 0.83 6.23
CA VAL A 101 15.25 2.18 6.01
C VAL A 101 13.87 2.09 5.32
N SER A 102 13.66 1.11 4.44
CA SER A 102 12.35 0.84 3.83
C SER A 102 11.35 0.26 4.84
N TRP A 103 11.82 -0.48 5.86
CA TRP A 103 11.00 -0.93 6.99
C TRP A 103 10.59 0.26 7.87
N TRP A 104 11.49 1.21 8.15
CA TRP A 104 11.17 2.45 8.88
C TRP A 104 10.08 3.27 8.18
N LEU A 105 10.20 3.52 6.88
CA LEU A 105 9.18 4.26 6.12
C LEU A 105 7.83 3.51 6.11
N THR A 106 7.84 2.21 5.82
CA THR A 106 6.62 1.39 5.79
C THR A 106 5.96 1.31 7.18
N LEU A 107 6.73 1.26 8.25
CA LEU A 107 6.19 1.29 9.61
C LEU A 107 5.70 2.65 10.04
N ASN A 108 6.38 3.75 9.67
CA ASN A 108 5.88 5.09 9.98
C ASN A 108 4.60 5.39 9.19
N VAL A 109 4.46 4.89 7.95
CA VAL A 109 3.18 4.93 7.20
C VAL A 109 2.09 4.19 7.97
N ILE A 110 2.36 2.97 8.42
CA ILE A 110 1.39 2.10 9.08
C ILE A 110 1.03 2.62 10.48
N GLN A 111 2.02 3.11 11.21
CA GLN A 111 1.83 3.77 12.50
C GLN A 111 1.05 5.07 12.31
N ALA A 112 1.30 5.85 11.25
CA ALA A 112 0.51 7.05 10.96
C ALA A 112 -0.96 6.69 10.72
N PHE A 113 -1.27 5.72 9.85
CA PHE A 113 -2.66 5.31 9.64
C PHE A 113 -3.30 4.73 10.90
N THR A 114 -2.57 3.95 11.70
CA THR A 114 -3.10 3.37 12.95
C THR A 114 -3.34 4.45 14.01
N LEU A 115 -2.38 5.35 14.23
CA LEU A 115 -2.50 6.47 15.17
C LEU A 115 -3.61 7.43 14.74
N GLY A 116 -3.68 7.75 13.45
CA GLY A 116 -4.76 8.55 12.88
C GLY A 116 -6.12 7.90 13.13
N SER A 117 -6.25 6.58 12.91
CA SER A 117 -7.50 5.85 13.16
C SER A 117 -7.89 5.87 14.63
N VAL A 118 -6.93 5.75 15.56
CA VAL A 118 -7.18 5.90 17.00
C VAL A 118 -7.72 7.30 17.31
N VAL A 119 -7.12 8.34 16.73
CA VAL A 119 -7.60 9.73 16.90
C VAL A 119 -9.02 9.88 16.34
N TRP A 120 -9.35 9.25 15.20
CA TRP A 120 -10.70 9.27 14.64
C TRP A 120 -11.72 8.48 15.48
N VAL A 121 -11.32 7.40 16.13
CA VAL A 121 -12.16 6.70 17.10
C VAL A 121 -12.45 7.60 18.31
N ILE A 122 -11.43 8.30 18.83
CA ILE A 122 -11.60 9.29 19.92
C ILE A 122 -12.54 10.42 19.48
N ASN A 123 -12.35 10.94 18.26
CA ASN A 123 -13.24 11.94 17.66
C ASN A 123 -14.68 11.43 17.57
N GLY A 124 -14.87 10.19 17.13
CA GLY A 124 -16.16 9.53 17.07
C GLY A 124 -16.83 9.43 18.44
N PHE A 125 -16.08 9.13 19.51
CA PHE A 125 -16.60 9.15 20.87
C PHE A 125 -17.02 10.56 21.30
N TYR A 126 -16.21 11.60 21.05
CA TYR A 126 -16.60 12.98 21.35
C TYR A 126 -17.85 13.43 20.59
N SER A 127 -18.00 12.99 19.35
CA SER A 127 -19.12 13.36 18.48
C SER A 127 -20.41 12.58 18.80
N PHE A 128 -20.30 11.28 19.10
CA PHE A 128 -21.46 10.38 19.20
C PHE A 128 -21.96 10.16 20.63
N LEU A 129 -21.08 10.09 21.64
CA LEU A 129 -21.49 9.81 23.02
C LEU A 129 -22.54 10.79 23.59
N PRO A 130 -22.48 12.11 23.32
CA PRO A 130 -23.50 13.05 23.80
C PRO A 130 -24.92 12.73 23.30
N PHE A 131 -25.08 11.97 22.21
CA PHE A 131 -26.38 11.51 21.72
C PHE A 131 -26.89 10.24 22.45
N VAL A 132 -25.99 9.46 23.04
CA VAL A 132 -26.31 8.20 23.73
C VAL A 132 -26.58 8.45 25.21
N ASP A 133 -25.76 9.29 25.83
CA ASP A 133 -25.88 9.64 27.24
C ASP A 133 -25.57 11.12 27.48
N SER A 134 -26.53 11.82 28.06
CA SER A 134 -26.44 13.24 28.43
C SER A 134 -25.43 13.54 29.54
N SER A 135 -24.88 12.52 30.22
CA SER A 135 -23.82 12.67 31.21
C SER A 135 -22.48 13.11 30.59
N PHE A 136 -22.27 12.83 29.30
CA PHE A 136 -21.09 13.26 28.57
C PHE A 136 -21.25 14.70 28.09
N ALA A 137 -20.31 15.57 28.51
CA ALA A 137 -20.30 16.97 28.07
C ALA A 137 -20.05 17.07 26.56
N ASN A 138 -20.83 17.92 25.89
CA ASN A 138 -20.61 18.24 24.48
C ASN A 138 -19.32 19.06 24.31
N SER A 139 -18.21 18.36 24.06
CA SER A 139 -16.90 18.99 23.87
C SER A 139 -16.67 19.32 22.40
N VAL A 140 -17.24 20.44 21.94
CA VAL A 140 -17.03 20.97 20.58
C VAL A 140 -15.54 21.18 20.31
N SER A 141 -14.79 21.61 21.32
CA SER A 141 -13.33 21.75 21.25
C SER A 141 -12.62 20.41 21.02
N GLY A 142 -13.04 19.36 21.74
CA GLY A 142 -12.50 18.01 21.56
C GLY A 142 -12.75 17.47 20.16
N ILE A 143 -13.95 17.70 19.60
CA ILE A 143 -14.30 17.30 18.23
C ILE A 143 -13.39 18.02 17.22
N GLY A 144 -13.23 19.34 17.34
CA GLY A 144 -12.41 20.14 16.43
C GLY A 144 -10.93 19.76 16.43
N TRP A 145 -10.32 19.71 17.61
CA TRP A 145 -8.89 19.38 17.74
C TRP A 145 -8.58 17.95 17.31
N SER A 146 -9.40 16.97 17.69
CA SER A 146 -9.18 15.58 17.27
C SER A 146 -9.39 15.40 15.76
N ALA A 147 -10.33 16.10 15.14
CA ALA A 147 -10.52 16.08 13.69
C ALA A 147 -9.29 16.64 12.95
N TRP A 148 -8.75 17.78 13.42
CA TRP A 148 -7.55 18.38 12.82
C TRP A 148 -6.31 17.48 12.96
N VAL A 149 -6.06 16.96 14.16
CA VAL A 149 -4.93 16.06 14.42
C VAL A 149 -5.07 14.78 13.59
N GLY A 150 -6.26 14.18 13.57
CA GLY A 150 -6.55 12.97 12.79
C GLY A 150 -6.32 13.19 11.29
N ALA A 151 -6.86 14.28 10.74
CA ALA A 151 -6.67 14.63 9.33
C ALA A 151 -5.19 14.89 9.00
N THR A 152 -4.45 15.56 9.88
CA THR A 152 -3.02 15.86 9.67
C THR A 152 -2.19 14.58 9.66
N ILE A 153 -2.43 13.65 10.58
CA ILE A 153 -1.73 12.36 10.60
C ILE A 153 -2.02 11.56 9.32
N PHE A 154 -3.27 11.57 8.84
CA PHE A 154 -3.65 10.89 7.59
C PHE A 154 -2.99 11.52 6.36
N GLU A 155 -2.85 12.84 6.31
CA GLU A 155 -2.14 13.55 5.24
C GLU A 155 -0.67 13.12 5.18
N PHE A 156 0.02 13.11 6.33
CA PHE A 156 1.38 12.59 6.40
C PHE A 156 1.46 11.13 5.96
N GLY A 157 0.53 10.29 6.41
CA GLY A 157 0.43 8.90 5.97
C GLY A 157 0.25 8.75 4.46
N ALA A 158 -0.53 9.63 3.83
CA ALA A 158 -0.78 9.61 2.39
C ALA A 158 0.45 10.03 1.57
N ILE A 159 1.18 11.06 2.01
CA ILE A 159 2.47 11.47 1.40
C ILE A 159 3.46 10.30 1.44
N LEU A 160 3.60 9.68 2.61
CA LEU A 160 4.50 8.53 2.77
C LEU A 160 4.05 7.33 1.91
N GLY A 161 2.74 7.13 1.71
CA GLY A 161 2.20 6.11 0.82
C GLY A 161 2.58 6.31 -0.66
N VAL A 162 2.62 7.57 -1.12
CA VAL A 162 3.11 7.91 -2.47
C VAL A 162 4.61 7.66 -2.58
N LEU A 163 5.38 8.07 -1.56
CA LEU A 163 6.84 7.82 -1.51
C LEU A 163 7.15 6.31 -1.51
N GLU A 164 6.36 5.50 -0.80
CA GLU A 164 6.45 4.04 -0.83
C GLU A 164 6.21 3.50 -2.24
N ALA A 165 5.20 4.02 -2.95
CA ALA A 165 4.87 3.60 -4.30
C ALA A 165 5.97 3.99 -5.32
N TRP A 166 6.64 5.14 -5.15
CA TRP A 166 7.79 5.50 -5.98
C TRP A 166 9.03 4.67 -5.69
N ASN A 167 9.36 4.42 -4.41
CA ASN A 167 10.59 3.73 -3.99
C ASN A 167 10.53 2.20 -4.04
N ARG A 168 9.55 1.63 -4.74
CA ARG A 168 9.48 0.20 -5.01
C ARG A 168 10.65 -0.29 -5.89
N GLY A 169 10.98 -1.58 -5.78
CA GLY A 169 11.96 -2.20 -6.66
C GLY A 169 11.46 -2.32 -8.10
N ASP A 170 12.22 -1.81 -9.08
CA ASP A 170 11.92 -1.99 -10.50
C ASP A 170 12.10 -3.45 -10.98
N THR A 171 12.89 -4.24 -10.26
CA THR A 171 13.06 -5.68 -10.51
C THR A 171 12.07 -6.48 -9.67
N ALA A 172 11.38 -7.46 -10.29
CA ALA A 172 10.59 -8.48 -9.58
C ALA A 172 11.55 -9.38 -8.79
N ASN A 173 12.11 -8.82 -7.72
CA ASN A 173 13.19 -9.41 -6.97
C ASN A 173 12.56 -10.31 -5.92
N PHE A 174 12.62 -11.62 -6.13
CA PHE A 174 12.12 -12.61 -5.16
C PHE A 174 13.03 -12.77 -3.92
N GLY A 175 13.70 -11.68 -3.56
CA GLY A 175 14.70 -11.61 -2.51
C GLY A 175 15.86 -12.59 -2.71
N TRP A 176 16.65 -12.69 -1.65
CA TRP A 176 17.78 -13.62 -1.55
C TRP A 176 17.37 -15.10 -1.67
N GLY A 177 16.09 -15.41 -1.40
CA GLY A 177 15.57 -16.77 -1.43
C GLY A 177 15.56 -17.39 -2.83
N VAL A 178 15.23 -16.61 -3.86
CA VAL A 178 15.33 -17.07 -5.25
C VAL A 178 16.77 -17.05 -5.73
N SER A 179 17.62 -16.12 -5.33
CA SER A 179 19.06 -16.20 -5.60
C SER A 179 19.66 -17.52 -5.08
N ARG A 180 19.29 -17.93 -3.86
CA ARG A 180 19.74 -19.20 -3.26
C ARG A 180 19.14 -20.43 -3.95
N ALA A 181 17.84 -20.41 -4.30
CA ALA A 181 17.19 -21.50 -5.05
C ALA A 181 17.69 -21.62 -6.50
N LEU A 182 18.12 -20.51 -7.09
CA LEU A 182 18.79 -20.45 -8.39
C LEU A 182 20.29 -20.79 -8.30
N GLY A 183 20.82 -21.05 -7.10
CA GLY A 183 22.20 -21.46 -6.88
C GLY A 183 23.24 -20.34 -7.06
N TYR A 184 22.83 -19.07 -7.01
CA TYR A 184 23.78 -17.96 -6.90
C TYR A 184 24.50 -18.08 -5.55
N LYS A 185 25.82 -18.32 -5.59
CA LYS A 185 26.69 -18.12 -4.42
C LYS A 185 26.76 -16.64 -4.13
N ASP A 186 26.50 -16.30 -2.89
CA ASP A 186 26.53 -14.93 -2.42
C ASP A 186 27.95 -14.63 -1.94
N ASP A 187 28.78 -14.06 -2.81
CA ASP A 187 30.18 -13.70 -2.48
C ASP A 187 30.24 -12.35 -1.72
N ASN A 188 29.31 -12.09 -0.80
CA ASN A 188 29.25 -10.84 -0.03
C ASN A 188 29.34 -11.06 1.49
N ASP A 189 29.97 -12.15 1.92
CA ASP A 189 30.34 -12.37 3.33
C ASP A 189 31.76 -11.84 3.66
N THR A 190 32.19 -10.74 3.05
CA THR A 190 33.45 -10.10 3.44
C THR A 190 33.36 -8.58 3.37
N GLU A 191 33.49 -7.98 4.56
CA GLU A 191 33.98 -6.63 4.82
C GLU A 191 32.98 -5.46 4.82
N ALA A 192 32.37 -5.31 5.99
CA ALA A 192 32.49 -4.05 6.72
C ALA A 192 33.97 -3.74 6.99
N GLN A 193 34.33 -2.45 6.85
CA GLN A 193 35.66 -1.83 7.10
C GLN A 193 36.70 -2.03 6.00
N GLY A 194 37.21 -0.92 5.46
CA GLY A 194 38.44 -0.93 4.67
C GLY A 194 38.53 0.23 3.68
N ASN A 195 39.53 1.07 3.86
CA ASN A 195 39.73 2.31 3.13
C ASN A 195 40.09 2.10 1.66
N THR A 196 39.79 3.12 0.86
CA THR A 196 40.38 3.38 -0.45
C THR A 196 41.90 3.38 -0.38
N GLU A 197 42.54 2.46 -1.10
CA GLU A 197 43.90 2.69 -1.60
C GLU A 197 44.05 2.05 -2.99
N PHE A 198 44.38 2.92 -3.94
CA PHE A 198 44.81 2.60 -5.29
C PHE A 198 46.27 2.17 -5.21
N ASP A 199 46.65 0.99 -5.71
CA ASP A 199 47.96 0.88 -6.36
C ASP A 199 48.04 -0.24 -7.42
N ARG A 200 48.98 -0.01 -8.34
CA ARG A 200 49.08 -0.56 -9.69
C ARG A 200 50.01 -1.79 -9.81
N ASP A 201 49.89 -2.42 -10.98
CA ASP A 201 50.91 -3.16 -11.75
C ASP A 201 51.22 -4.65 -11.41
N ALA A 202 50.80 -5.56 -12.32
CA ALA A 202 51.70 -6.30 -13.23
C ALA A 202 50.94 -7.36 -14.09
N PRO A 203 51.43 -7.73 -15.30
CA PRO A 203 50.68 -8.46 -16.30
C PRO A 203 51.04 -9.95 -16.41
N GLY A 204 50.08 -10.75 -16.84
CA GLY A 204 50.34 -12.04 -17.51
C GLY A 204 49.71 -13.26 -16.85
N SER A 205 48.64 -13.78 -17.44
CA SER A 205 48.55 -15.18 -17.89
C SER A 205 47.17 -15.44 -18.48
N SER A 206 47.18 -15.92 -19.72
CA SER A 206 46.04 -16.46 -20.44
C SER A 206 45.40 -17.61 -19.65
N ASN A 207 44.07 -17.59 -19.49
CA ASN A 207 43.24 -18.78 -19.68
C ASN A 207 41.76 -18.42 -19.78
N ASN A 208 41.10 -19.10 -20.72
CA ASN A 208 39.68 -19.06 -21.02
C ASN A 208 38.82 -19.11 -19.75
N SER A 209 38.04 -18.05 -19.52
CA SER A 209 36.80 -18.16 -18.76
C SER A 209 35.75 -17.24 -19.37
N VAL A 210 34.63 -17.87 -19.66
CA VAL A 210 33.37 -17.31 -20.10
C VAL A 210 33.10 -16.00 -19.37
N GLN A 211 32.78 -14.94 -20.13
CA GLN A 211 32.30 -13.65 -19.65
C GLN A 211 31.32 -13.82 -18.48
N ALA A 212 31.83 -13.72 -17.26
CA ALA A 212 31.03 -13.48 -16.09
C ALA A 212 30.52 -12.04 -16.23
N LYS A 213 29.31 -11.90 -16.81
CA LYS A 213 28.54 -10.66 -16.75
C LYS A 213 28.38 -10.31 -15.28
N THR A 214 29.24 -9.44 -14.79
CA THR A 214 29.14 -8.79 -13.49
C THR A 214 27.80 -8.04 -13.49
N LYS A 215 26.75 -8.68 -12.96
CA LYS A 215 25.45 -8.03 -12.72
C LYS A 215 25.73 -6.96 -11.66
N LEU A 216 25.98 -5.73 -12.13
CA LEU A 216 26.03 -4.54 -11.29
C LEU A 216 24.76 -4.52 -10.43
N VAL A 217 24.91 -4.83 -9.13
CA VAL A 217 23.90 -4.54 -8.13
C VAL A 217 23.79 -3.03 -8.08
N ARG A 218 22.92 -2.46 -8.92
CA ARG A 218 22.70 -1.02 -9.02
C ARG A 218 22.23 -0.55 -7.65
N LYS A 219 23.10 0.13 -6.90
CA LYS A 219 22.75 0.80 -5.64
C LYS A 219 21.52 1.67 -5.91
N ARG A 220 20.38 1.31 -5.30
CA ARG A 220 19.12 2.05 -5.49
C ARG A 220 19.30 3.45 -4.92
N LYS A 221 19.08 4.47 -5.75
CA LYS A 221 18.98 5.85 -5.30
C LYS A 221 17.56 6.10 -4.85
N TRP A 222 17.39 6.72 -3.70
CA TRP A 222 16.09 7.13 -3.17
C TRP A 222 15.45 8.15 -4.11
N MET A 223 14.17 7.96 -4.41
CA MET A 223 13.38 8.80 -5.31
C MET A 223 12.35 9.59 -4.50
N TRP A 224 12.51 10.91 -4.51
CA TRP A 224 11.56 11.84 -3.88
C TRP A 224 10.40 12.22 -4.80
N TYR A 225 10.57 12.07 -6.11
CA TYR A 225 9.60 12.44 -7.13
C TYR A 225 9.88 11.68 -8.43
N SER A 226 8.82 11.24 -9.12
CA SER A 226 8.94 10.65 -10.46
C SER A 226 7.68 10.89 -11.28
N THR A 227 7.87 11.22 -12.56
CA THR A 227 6.80 11.39 -13.57
C THR A 227 6.76 10.24 -14.57
N ASP A 228 7.45 9.13 -14.27
CA ASP A 228 7.58 8.03 -15.21
C ASP A 228 6.18 7.43 -15.54
N PRO A 229 5.80 7.36 -16.84
CA PRO A 229 4.53 6.80 -17.28
C PRO A 229 4.25 5.38 -16.75
N LYS A 230 5.28 4.62 -16.38
CA LYS A 230 5.12 3.26 -15.85
C LYS A 230 4.24 3.18 -14.59
N TYR A 231 4.26 4.20 -13.73
CA TYR A 231 3.51 4.17 -12.46
C TYR A 231 1.99 4.39 -12.67
N TRP A 232 1.60 5.15 -13.69
CA TRP A 232 0.20 5.53 -13.94
C TRP A 232 -0.71 4.37 -14.36
N HIS A 233 -0.12 3.25 -14.76
CA HIS A 233 -0.85 2.06 -15.19
C HIS A 233 -0.99 1.03 -14.07
N GLU A 234 -0.59 1.38 -12.84
CA GLU A 234 -0.65 0.50 -11.69
C GLU A 234 -1.71 0.91 -10.68
N LEU A 235 -2.54 -0.06 -10.30
CA LEU A 235 -3.60 0.16 -9.32
C LEU A 235 -3.05 0.61 -7.97
N GLY A 236 -1.92 0.04 -7.52
CA GLY A 236 -1.32 0.40 -6.23
C GLY A 236 -0.78 1.84 -6.17
N PHE A 237 -0.21 2.35 -7.26
CA PHE A 237 0.22 3.75 -7.34
C PHE A 237 -0.98 4.69 -7.51
N LEU A 238 -1.92 4.35 -8.40
CA LEU A 238 -3.11 5.15 -8.62
C LEU A 238 -3.94 5.29 -7.33
N ALA A 239 -4.06 4.21 -6.54
CA ALA A 239 -4.68 4.25 -5.22
C ALA A 239 -3.97 5.22 -4.27
N ALA A 240 -2.65 5.12 -4.14
CA ALA A 240 -1.87 6.02 -3.28
C ALA A 240 -1.96 7.49 -3.74
N PHE A 241 -1.96 7.74 -5.05
CA PHE A 241 -2.08 9.07 -5.62
C PHE A 241 -3.48 9.68 -5.39
N VAL A 242 -4.55 8.91 -5.63
CA VAL A 242 -5.92 9.34 -5.33
C VAL A 242 -6.08 9.59 -3.83
N GLN A 243 -5.52 8.72 -2.99
CA GLN A 243 -5.58 8.86 -1.54
C GLN A 243 -4.86 10.10 -1.04
N PHE A 244 -3.74 10.49 -1.65
CA PHE A 244 -3.05 11.73 -1.33
C PHE A 244 -3.93 12.95 -1.57
N TRP A 245 -4.49 13.10 -2.78
CA TRP A 245 -5.39 14.21 -3.07
C TRP A 245 -6.67 14.18 -2.22
N ALA A 246 -7.21 12.99 -1.96
CA ALA A 246 -8.35 12.79 -1.07
C ALA A 246 -8.05 13.29 0.35
N ALA A 247 -6.87 12.93 0.89
CA ALA A 247 -6.42 13.38 2.20
C ALA A 247 -6.18 14.89 2.24
N THR A 248 -5.58 15.48 1.19
CA THR A 248 -5.33 16.92 1.14
C THR A 248 -6.64 17.71 1.13
N ILE A 249 -7.64 17.25 0.36
CA ILE A 249 -8.97 17.89 0.33
C ILE A 249 -9.66 17.69 1.68
N PHE A 250 -9.68 16.47 2.21
CA PHE A 250 -10.27 16.17 3.51
C PHE A 250 -9.62 17.00 4.63
N TRP A 251 -8.32 17.27 4.56
CA TRP A 251 -7.57 18.05 5.54
C TRP A 251 -8.11 19.47 5.70
N ILE A 252 -8.64 20.08 4.64
CA ILE A 252 -9.30 21.41 4.72
C ILE A 252 -10.44 21.37 5.74
N SER A 253 -11.24 20.30 5.75
CA SER A 253 -12.31 20.15 6.73
C SER A 253 -11.79 19.94 8.16
N GLY A 254 -10.71 19.18 8.32
CA GLY A 254 -10.06 19.00 9.61
C GLY A 254 -9.49 20.31 10.16
N PHE A 255 -8.90 21.13 9.30
CA PHE A 255 -8.39 22.46 9.67
C PHE A 255 -9.52 23.43 10.04
N THR A 256 -10.59 23.47 9.27
CA THR A 256 -11.75 24.33 9.55
C THR A 256 -12.55 23.88 10.77
N ALA A 257 -12.42 22.62 11.18
CA ALA A 257 -13.01 22.08 12.42
C ALA A 257 -12.44 22.74 13.69
N LEU A 258 -11.30 23.43 13.63
CA LEU A 258 -10.70 24.08 14.78
C LEU A 258 -11.69 25.05 15.44
N PRO A 259 -11.80 25.10 16.78
CA PRO A 259 -12.91 25.76 17.44
C PRO A 259 -13.09 27.24 17.07
N GLU A 260 -12.00 28.00 16.97
CA GLU A 260 -12.03 29.41 16.61
C GLU A 260 -12.53 29.64 15.17
N ILE A 261 -12.10 28.77 14.24
CA ILE A 261 -12.51 28.83 12.83
C ILE A 261 -13.96 28.37 12.70
N GLN A 262 -14.30 27.23 13.32
CA GLN A 262 -15.63 26.64 13.30
C GLN A 262 -16.70 27.59 13.85
N ASN A 263 -16.41 28.29 14.96
CA ASN A 263 -17.31 29.30 15.54
C ASN A 263 -17.57 30.47 14.59
N THR A 264 -16.57 30.83 13.77
CA THR A 264 -16.71 31.91 12.79
C THR A 264 -17.51 31.45 11.58
N ILE A 265 -17.16 30.31 10.98
CA ILE A 265 -17.81 29.83 9.75
C ILE A 265 -19.23 29.32 9.97
N SER A 266 -19.57 28.86 11.19
CA SER A 266 -20.94 28.42 11.52
C SER A 266 -21.97 29.54 11.51
N THR A 267 -21.55 30.81 11.49
CA THR A 267 -22.45 31.95 11.34
C THR A 267 -23.01 32.09 9.92
N GLU A 268 -22.28 31.59 8.92
CA GLU A 268 -22.61 31.70 7.50
C GLU A 268 -22.71 30.31 6.88
N THR A 269 -23.94 29.83 6.67
CA THR A 269 -24.21 28.45 6.21
C THR A 269 -23.47 28.10 4.93
N GLY A 270 -23.40 29.03 3.96
CA GLY A 270 -22.68 28.81 2.70
C GLY A 270 -21.17 28.62 2.87
N VAL A 271 -20.55 29.31 3.85
CA VAL A 271 -19.12 29.15 4.15
C VAL A 271 -18.89 27.82 4.83
N GLN A 272 -19.68 27.47 5.85
CA GLN A 272 -19.60 26.18 6.53
C GLN A 272 -19.77 25.01 5.55
N ASP A 273 -20.76 25.08 4.67
CA ASP A 273 -21.05 24.06 3.66
C ASP A 273 -19.87 23.90 2.69
N GLY A 274 -19.28 25.01 2.24
CA GLY A 274 -18.18 25.02 1.30
C GLY A 274 -16.83 24.61 1.89
N THR A 275 -16.51 25.02 3.13
CA THR A 275 -15.17 24.85 3.70
C THR A 275 -15.06 23.68 4.68
N PHE A 276 -16.17 23.27 5.30
CA PHE A 276 -16.18 22.16 6.27
C PHE A 276 -16.84 20.90 5.71
N TRP A 277 -18.06 20.99 5.17
CA TRP A 277 -18.80 19.80 4.73
C TRP A 277 -18.38 19.29 3.34
N THR A 278 -18.24 20.18 2.36
CA THR A 278 -17.85 19.81 0.98
C THR A 278 -16.51 19.06 0.95
N PRO A 279 -15.44 19.52 1.63
CA PRO A 279 -14.17 18.82 1.56
C PRO A 279 -14.22 17.44 2.25
N GLN A 280 -15.07 17.22 3.25
CA GLN A 280 -15.29 15.89 3.83
C GLN A 280 -15.90 14.93 2.82
N VAL A 281 -16.93 15.36 2.08
CA VAL A 281 -17.60 14.52 1.10
C VAL A 281 -16.68 14.20 -0.08
N VAL A 282 -15.98 15.22 -0.60
CA VAL A 282 -15.08 15.05 -1.74
C VAL A 282 -13.87 14.20 -1.35
N GLY A 283 -13.24 14.49 -0.22
CA GLY A 283 -12.13 13.69 0.31
C GLY A 283 -12.55 12.26 0.64
N GLY A 284 -13.69 12.08 1.31
CA GLY A 284 -14.27 10.77 1.59
C GLY A 284 -14.52 9.95 0.32
N THR A 285 -15.09 10.58 -0.72
CA THR A 285 -15.29 9.92 -2.02
C THR A 285 -13.97 9.52 -2.67
N GLY A 286 -12.93 10.35 -2.54
CA GLY A 286 -11.57 9.99 -2.96
C GLY A 286 -11.02 8.78 -2.22
N PHE A 287 -11.26 8.67 -0.91
CA PHE A 287 -10.88 7.48 -0.12
C PHE A 287 -11.64 6.22 -0.55
N ILE A 288 -12.90 6.34 -0.95
CA ILE A 288 -13.70 5.25 -1.53
C ILE A 288 -13.02 4.77 -2.81
N ILE A 289 -12.69 5.69 -3.73
CA ILE A 289 -12.03 5.36 -5.00
C ILE A 289 -10.68 4.66 -4.75
N SER A 290 -9.82 5.24 -3.89
CA SER A 290 -8.54 4.61 -3.51
C SER A 290 -8.75 3.19 -2.98
N SER A 291 -9.70 3.00 -2.06
CA SER A 291 -9.96 1.70 -1.46
C SER A 291 -10.50 0.69 -2.47
N THR A 292 -11.34 1.11 -3.42
CA THR A 292 -11.80 0.26 -4.53
C THR A 292 -10.63 -0.18 -5.42
N LEU A 293 -9.68 0.71 -5.74
CA LEU A 293 -8.50 0.34 -6.51
C LEU A 293 -7.63 -0.69 -5.78
N LEU A 294 -7.49 -0.58 -4.45
CA LEU A 294 -6.77 -1.55 -3.62
C LEU A 294 -7.51 -2.89 -3.49
N ILE A 295 -8.85 -2.87 -3.47
CA ILE A 295 -9.67 -4.08 -3.54
C ILE A 295 -9.39 -4.80 -4.86
N LEU A 296 -9.46 -4.08 -5.99
CA LEU A 296 -9.18 -4.63 -7.31
C LEU A 296 -7.74 -5.16 -7.43
N GLU A 297 -6.74 -4.48 -6.84
CA GLU A 297 -5.34 -4.94 -6.80
C GLU A 297 -5.19 -6.36 -6.22
N THR A 298 -6.07 -6.75 -5.29
CA THR A 298 -5.97 -8.02 -4.53
C THR A 298 -6.89 -9.13 -5.04
N GLN A 299 -7.75 -8.84 -6.02
CA GLN A 299 -8.69 -9.80 -6.60
C GLN A 299 -8.17 -10.36 -7.94
N LYS A 300 -8.60 -11.59 -8.27
CA LYS A 300 -8.31 -12.20 -9.58
C LYS A 300 -9.19 -11.61 -10.69
N LYS A 301 -10.45 -11.35 -10.37
CA LYS A 301 -11.45 -10.74 -11.25
C LYS A 301 -12.21 -9.69 -10.44
N TRP A 302 -12.61 -8.59 -11.07
CA TRP A 302 -13.31 -7.50 -10.38
C TRP A 302 -14.55 -7.94 -9.60
N TYR A 303 -15.24 -8.99 -10.05
CA TYR A 303 -16.46 -9.53 -9.43
C TYR A 303 -16.22 -10.69 -8.44
N ILE A 304 -14.99 -11.17 -8.28
CA ILE A 304 -14.68 -12.29 -7.37
C ILE A 304 -13.92 -11.76 -6.15
N PRO A 305 -14.58 -11.60 -4.98
CA PRO A 305 -13.92 -11.16 -3.75
C PRO A 305 -12.88 -12.18 -3.27
N ASN A 306 -11.74 -11.68 -2.80
CA ASN A 306 -10.66 -12.50 -2.25
C ASN A 306 -10.68 -12.39 -0.72
N LEU A 307 -11.75 -12.89 -0.10
CA LEU A 307 -12.03 -12.71 1.33
C LEU A 307 -10.93 -13.25 2.26
N LEU A 308 -10.14 -14.22 1.81
CA LEU A 308 -9.06 -14.81 2.61
C LEU A 308 -7.75 -14.02 2.52
N SER A 309 -7.63 -13.08 1.58
CA SER A 309 -6.46 -12.24 1.46
C SER A 309 -6.46 -11.15 2.52
N LEU A 310 -5.39 -11.07 3.32
CA LEU A 310 -5.18 -9.96 4.25
C LEU A 310 -5.20 -8.60 3.53
N GLY A 311 -4.59 -8.51 2.35
CA GLY A 311 -4.60 -7.30 1.54
C GLY A 311 -6.01 -6.85 1.15
N TRP A 312 -6.89 -7.80 0.83
CA TRP A 312 -8.29 -7.53 0.51
C TRP A 312 -9.07 -7.07 1.75
N GLN A 313 -8.87 -7.74 2.89
CA GLN A 313 -9.48 -7.36 4.16
C GLN A 313 -9.10 -5.94 4.58
N ILE A 314 -7.83 -5.56 4.43
CA ILE A 314 -7.39 -4.18 4.69
C ILE A 314 -8.13 -3.18 3.79
N ALA A 315 -8.23 -3.49 2.49
CA ALA A 315 -8.84 -2.58 1.52
C ALA A 315 -10.36 -2.44 1.73
N ILE A 316 -11.08 -3.51 2.09
CA ILE A 316 -12.52 -3.42 2.35
C ILE A 316 -12.83 -2.67 3.65
N TRP A 317 -12.03 -2.83 4.71
CA TRP A 317 -12.23 -2.08 5.95
C TRP A 317 -11.97 -0.59 5.76
N ASN A 318 -10.95 -0.23 4.96
CA ASN A 318 -10.72 1.16 4.57
C ASN A 318 -11.85 1.69 3.67
N PHE A 319 -12.41 0.87 2.78
CA PHE A 319 -13.58 1.25 1.98
C PHE A 319 -14.81 1.53 2.85
N ILE A 320 -15.10 0.65 3.82
CA ILE A 320 -16.17 0.82 4.79
C ILE A 320 -15.93 2.13 5.56
N GLY A 321 -14.74 2.33 6.12
CA GLY A 321 -14.37 3.59 6.80
C GLY A 321 -14.59 4.82 5.94
N ALA A 322 -14.14 4.80 4.69
CA ALA A 322 -14.32 5.89 3.74
C ALA A 322 -15.81 6.21 3.45
N VAL A 323 -16.66 5.19 3.34
CA VAL A 323 -18.11 5.37 3.24
C VAL A 323 -18.66 6.09 4.46
N GLY A 324 -18.21 5.72 5.67
CA GLY A 324 -18.63 6.39 6.91
C GLY A 324 -18.27 7.86 6.93
N PHE A 325 -17.04 8.21 6.59
CA PHE A 325 -16.61 9.62 6.54
C PHE A 325 -17.30 10.42 5.42
N THR A 326 -17.59 9.79 4.28
CA THR A 326 -18.36 10.44 3.21
C THR A 326 -19.80 10.72 3.66
N LEU A 327 -20.44 9.74 4.31
CA LEU A 327 -21.81 9.88 4.81
C LEU A 327 -21.90 10.88 5.97
N CYS A 328 -20.88 10.94 6.84
CA CYS A 328 -20.77 11.99 7.85
C CYS A 328 -20.84 13.37 7.20
N GLY A 329 -19.97 13.65 6.21
CA GLY A 329 -20.01 14.92 5.50
C GLY A 329 -21.35 15.19 4.79
N ALA A 330 -21.91 14.18 4.12
CA ALA A 330 -23.13 14.31 3.34
C ALA A 330 -24.38 14.55 4.19
N LEU A 331 -24.47 13.93 5.36
CA LEU A 331 -25.55 14.15 6.32
C LEU A 331 -25.33 15.42 7.15
N GLY A 332 -24.08 15.85 7.27
CA GLY A 332 -23.66 17.07 7.95
C GLY A 332 -24.36 18.34 7.47
N TYR A 333 -24.61 18.48 6.17
CA TYR A 333 -25.37 19.62 5.61
C TYR A 333 -26.74 19.80 6.26
N ALA A 334 -27.43 18.69 6.58
CA ALA A 334 -28.76 18.75 7.18
C ALA A 334 -28.72 18.82 8.71
N SER A 335 -27.53 18.73 9.35
CA SER A 335 -27.39 18.66 10.81
C SER A 335 -27.92 19.89 11.55
N ALA A 336 -27.86 21.07 10.92
CA ALA A 336 -28.42 22.32 11.48
C ALA A 336 -29.95 22.31 11.53
N THR A 337 -30.61 21.54 10.65
CA THR A 337 -32.08 21.52 10.51
C THR A 337 -32.72 20.25 11.06
N SER A 338 -31.96 19.17 11.22
CA SER A 338 -32.48 17.86 11.60
C SER A 338 -31.57 17.18 12.62
N THR A 339 -32.10 17.00 13.83
CA THR A 339 -31.43 16.25 14.90
C THR A 339 -31.16 14.80 14.51
N LYS A 340 -32.00 14.20 13.65
CA LYS A 340 -31.79 12.86 13.09
C LYS A 340 -30.59 12.84 12.14
N ALA A 341 -30.40 13.89 11.34
CA ALA A 341 -29.24 14.00 10.45
C ALA A 341 -27.95 14.20 11.25
N ALA A 342 -27.99 15.03 12.30
CA ALA A 342 -26.86 15.20 13.22
C ALA A 342 -26.47 13.88 13.89
N TYR A 343 -27.45 13.12 14.41
CA TYR A 343 -27.22 11.79 14.98
C TYR A 343 -26.54 10.83 13.99
N GLN A 344 -27.08 10.74 12.77
CA GLN A 344 -26.54 9.82 11.76
C GLN A 344 -25.16 10.26 11.26
N SER A 345 -24.91 11.58 11.16
CA SER A 345 -23.59 12.13 10.83
C SER A 345 -22.55 11.69 11.87
N SER A 346 -22.83 11.91 13.16
CA SER A 346 -21.94 11.52 14.26
C SER A 346 -21.75 10.01 14.37
N LEU A 347 -22.82 9.23 14.16
CA LEU A 347 -22.74 7.77 14.11
C LEU A 347 -21.83 7.29 12.96
N CYS A 348 -21.92 7.94 11.79
CA CYS A 348 -21.07 7.63 10.64
C CYS A 348 -19.59 7.91 10.90
N THR A 349 -19.24 9.00 11.58
CA THR A 349 -17.88 9.24 12.07
C THR A 349 -17.43 8.13 13.01
N PHE A 350 -18.30 7.71 13.95
CA PHE A 350 -17.98 6.72 14.95
C PHE A 350 -17.62 5.36 14.33
N TRP A 351 -18.53 4.75 13.57
CA TRP A 351 -18.23 3.44 12.97
C TRP A 351 -17.18 3.55 11.86
N GLY A 352 -17.10 4.69 11.15
CA GLY A 352 -16.07 4.95 10.14
C GLY A 352 -14.66 4.93 10.74
N GLY A 353 -14.47 5.55 11.90
CA GLY A 353 -13.21 5.51 12.65
C GLY A 353 -12.81 4.09 13.06
N TRP A 354 -13.76 3.29 13.55
CA TRP A 354 -13.52 1.88 13.89
C TRP A 354 -13.14 1.04 12.67
N ALA A 355 -13.80 1.25 11.53
CA ALA A 355 -13.48 0.54 10.30
C ALA A 355 -12.05 0.83 9.82
N PHE A 356 -11.64 2.11 9.83
CA PHE A 356 -10.25 2.48 9.53
C PHE A 356 -9.25 1.90 10.55
N LEU A 357 -9.63 1.81 11.83
CA LEU A 357 -8.78 1.19 12.85
C LEU A 357 -8.55 -0.29 12.54
N ILE A 358 -9.62 -1.05 12.25
CA ILE A 358 -9.51 -2.46 11.88
C ILE A 358 -8.62 -2.63 10.65
N GLY A 359 -8.86 -1.83 9.59
CA GLY A 359 -8.03 -1.84 8.39
C GLY A 359 -6.55 -1.58 8.66
N SER A 360 -6.24 -0.56 9.47
CA SER A 360 -4.87 -0.20 9.83
C SER A 360 -4.15 -1.26 10.69
N VAL A 361 -4.86 -1.90 11.64
CA VAL A 361 -4.30 -2.96 12.48
C VAL A 361 -4.00 -4.20 11.63
N LEU A 362 -4.90 -4.57 10.72
CA LEU A 362 -4.63 -5.65 9.76
C LEU A 362 -3.43 -5.32 8.86
N GLN A 363 -3.30 -4.07 8.43
CA GLN A 363 -2.15 -3.61 7.64
C GLN A 363 -0.84 -3.68 8.42
N TRP A 364 -0.88 -3.36 9.71
CA TRP A 364 0.27 -3.52 10.60
C TRP A 364 0.65 -4.98 10.76
N TYR A 365 -0.32 -5.84 11.06
CA TYR A 365 -0.09 -7.28 11.15
C TYR A 365 0.51 -7.86 9.87
N GLU A 366 -0.02 -7.47 8.70
CA GLU A 366 0.43 -7.90 7.38
C GLU A 366 1.86 -7.42 7.06
N ALA A 367 2.26 -6.22 7.50
CA ALA A 367 3.59 -5.69 7.22
C ALA A 367 4.69 -6.34 8.08
N VAL A 368 4.32 -6.76 9.28
CA VAL A 368 5.23 -7.37 10.25
C VAL A 368 5.38 -8.87 9.99
N ASN A 369 4.34 -9.52 9.47
CA ASN A 369 4.33 -10.95 9.18
C ASN A 369 4.34 -11.20 7.67
N SER A 370 5.45 -10.83 7.01
CA SER A 370 5.62 -11.08 5.57
C SER A 370 5.67 -12.57 5.25
N VAL A 371 5.08 -12.94 4.11
CA VAL A 371 4.87 -14.32 3.63
C VAL A 371 6.11 -14.94 3.00
#